data_AF-A0A6P6KNV8-F1
#
_entry.id   AF-A0A6P6KNV8-F1
#
_cell.length_a   1.000
_cell.length_b   1.000
_cell.length_c   1.000
_cell.angle_alpha   90.00
_cell.angle_beta   90.00
_cell.angle_gamma   90.00
#
_symmetry.space_group_name_H-M   'P 1'
#
loop_
_entity.id
_entity.type
_entity.pdbx_description
1 polymer ?
#
loop_
_entity_poly.entity_id
_entity_poly.type
_entity_poly.pdbx_seq_one_letter_code
_entity_poly.pdbx_strand_id
1 'polypeptide(L)'
;MEAPQKRCRKSVVWEHFHLETPNKVRCMYCDRQLAYFNNTSSMMRHLRSTHPAILQCAEDGNIPPVPRPATDTAGPSKQGRQRELDEALVDMVVKDLQPFTIVEDEGFMAFVNKLDPSYVLPSRKALKTMVTERYNISKEKTMEDLKKADFVSLTADMWSSINMDGYLGVTCHYITPEAKLATVVLGVRRFYQTHTAQHLMEAKALLMAEWGITTKVQCMVTDDASNMILSAQLLNLRHVPCFAHNLNLIVKKALDQTPLINEIRQKARKIVGLFRSSCKAGGGHKMEQHLRHVAALV
;
A
#
# COMPACT_ATOMS: atom_id res chain seq x y z
N MET A 1 43.85 49.80 15.62
CA MET A 1 43.09 50.96 15.10
C MET A 1 42.38 50.48 13.85
N GLU A 2 41.08 50.17 13.95
CA GLU A 2 40.24 49.86 12.78
C GLU A 2 39.19 50.96 12.64
N ALA A 3 39.05 51.48 11.42
CA ALA A 3 38.21 52.61 11.07
C ALA A 3 36.71 52.22 11.02
N PRO A 4 35.77 53.10 11.39
CA PRO A 4 34.35 52.79 11.32
C PRO A 4 33.85 52.88 9.87
N GLN A 5 33.27 51.78 9.39
CA GLN A 5 32.70 51.66 8.05
C GLN A 5 31.38 52.46 7.95
N LYS A 6 31.33 53.42 7.01
CA LYS A 6 30.16 54.25 6.69
C LYS A 6 28.96 53.37 6.31
N ARG A 7 27.89 53.40 7.12
CA ARG A 7 26.62 52.72 6.84
C ARG A 7 25.84 53.50 5.77
N CYS A 8 25.70 52.95 4.58
CA CYS A 8 24.93 53.55 3.48
C CYS A 8 23.43 53.59 3.84
N ARG A 9 22.83 54.79 3.89
CA ARG A 9 21.39 54.99 4.21
C ARG A 9 20.55 54.37 3.09
N LYS A 10 19.92 53.22 3.33
CA LYS A 10 18.88 52.66 2.46
C LYS A 10 17.66 53.58 2.52
N SER A 11 17.04 53.88 1.38
CA SER A 11 15.86 54.75 1.28
C SER A 11 14.67 54.17 2.06
N VAL A 12 13.93 55.01 2.81
CA VAL A 12 12.80 54.63 3.69
C VAL A 12 11.70 53.85 2.93
N VAL A 13 11.58 54.11 1.64
CA VAL A 13 10.64 53.41 0.74
C VAL A 13 10.74 51.88 0.80
N TRP A 14 11.89 51.31 1.18
CA TRP A 14 12.07 49.86 1.30
C TRP A 14 11.28 49.23 2.46
N GLU A 15 10.75 50.03 3.38
CA GLU A 15 9.84 49.57 4.44
C GLU A 15 8.45 49.18 3.90
N HIS A 16 8.17 49.55 2.64
CA HIS A 16 6.85 49.40 2.00
C HIS A 16 6.86 48.45 0.79
N PHE A 17 8.03 47.92 0.40
CA PHE A 17 8.20 47.08 -0.78
C PHE A 17 9.13 45.90 -0.51
N HIS A 18 8.78 44.73 -1.06
CA HIS A 18 9.65 43.57 -1.11
C HIS A 18 10.39 43.51 -2.45
N LEU A 19 11.71 43.30 -2.41
CA LEU A 19 12.51 42.99 -3.61
C LEU A 19 12.29 41.51 -3.97
N GLU A 20 11.70 41.24 -5.14
CA GLU A 20 11.48 39.86 -5.62
C GLU A 20 12.66 39.37 -6.46
N THR A 21 13.12 40.21 -7.38
CA THR A 21 14.24 39.92 -8.28
C THR A 21 15.07 41.20 -8.43
N PRO A 22 16.31 41.13 -8.92
CA PRO A 22 17.16 42.32 -9.07
C PRO A 22 16.51 43.47 -9.87
N ASN A 23 15.52 43.17 -10.72
CA ASN A 23 14.83 44.13 -11.57
C ASN A 23 13.33 44.32 -11.26
N LYS A 24 12.80 43.70 -10.19
CA LYS A 24 11.38 43.83 -9.81
C LYS A 24 11.16 43.91 -8.31
N VAL A 25 10.25 44.81 -7.93
CA VAL A 25 9.82 45.03 -6.55
C VAL A 25 8.30 44.90 -6.45
N ARG A 26 7.80 44.39 -5.32
CA ARG A 26 6.37 44.21 -5.04
C ARG A 26 5.95 45.16 -3.92
N CYS A 27 4.85 45.90 -4.13
CA CYS A 27 4.24 46.71 -3.07
C CYS A 27 3.61 45.80 -2.01
N MET A 28 3.87 46.06 -0.72
CA MET A 28 3.36 45.23 0.38
C MET A 28 1.86 45.47 0.70
N TYR A 29 1.25 46.49 0.10
CA TYR A 29 -0.12 46.92 0.41
C TYR A 29 -1.15 46.56 -0.66
N CYS A 30 -0.73 46.43 -1.93
CA CYS A 30 -1.62 46.08 -3.04
C CYS A 30 -1.05 44.99 -3.96
N ASP A 31 0.08 44.39 -3.59
CA ASP A 31 0.80 43.36 -4.35
C ASP A 31 1.20 43.75 -5.79
N ARG A 32 1.11 45.03 -6.15
CA ARG A 32 1.49 45.50 -7.49
C ARG A 32 3.00 45.36 -7.69
N GLN A 33 3.39 44.68 -8.77
CA GLN A 33 4.79 44.58 -9.20
C GLN A 33 5.21 45.82 -10.00
N LEU A 34 6.37 46.36 -9.67
CA LEU A 34 6.99 47.49 -10.36
C LEU A 34 8.38 47.08 -10.86
N ALA A 35 8.76 47.59 -12.03
CA ALA A 35 10.14 47.48 -12.50
C ALA A 35 11.06 48.32 -11.62
N TYR A 36 12.22 47.75 -11.28
CA TYR A 36 13.24 48.36 -10.45
C TYR A 36 14.57 48.39 -11.20
N PHE A 37 15.12 49.59 -11.38
CA PHE A 37 16.38 49.82 -12.09
C PHE A 37 17.32 50.67 -11.22
N ASN A 38 17.62 50.17 -10.02
CA ASN A 38 18.48 50.82 -9.03
C ASN A 38 18.07 52.26 -8.65
N ASN A 39 16.81 52.62 -8.85
CA ASN A 39 16.21 53.87 -8.39
C ASN A 39 14.85 53.59 -7.74
N THR A 40 14.44 54.46 -6.83
CA THR A 40 13.22 54.29 -6.03
C THR A 40 12.06 55.17 -6.50
N SER A 41 12.22 55.88 -7.62
CA SER A 41 11.23 56.84 -8.12
C SER A 41 9.91 56.18 -8.51
N SER A 42 9.95 54.95 -9.07
CA SER A 42 8.75 54.18 -9.40
C SER A 42 7.96 53.77 -8.16
N MET A 43 8.66 53.33 -7.12
CA MET A 43 8.10 52.94 -5.81
C MET A 43 7.49 54.13 -5.07
N MET A 44 8.19 55.26 -5.01
CA MET A 44 7.68 56.48 -4.37
C MET A 44 6.48 57.06 -5.11
N ARG A 45 6.49 57.06 -6.45
CA ARG A 45 5.35 57.49 -7.26
C ARG A 45 4.12 56.61 -6.99
N HIS A 46 4.32 55.30 -6.90
CA HIS A 46 3.25 54.36 -6.59
C HIS A 46 2.63 54.62 -5.21
N LEU A 47 3.45 54.81 -4.16
CA LEU A 47 2.92 55.13 -2.82
C LEU A 47 2.12 56.43 -2.82
N ARG A 48 2.62 57.49 -3.48
CA ARG A 48 1.90 58.78 -3.56
C ARG A 48 0.56 58.68 -4.29
N SER A 49 0.50 57.91 -5.37
CA SER A 49 -0.72 57.82 -6.18
C SER A 49 -1.74 56.81 -5.65
N THR A 50 -1.28 55.72 -5.04
CA THR A 50 -2.12 54.55 -4.75
C THR A 50 -2.28 54.32 -3.25
N HIS A 51 -1.35 54.82 -2.43
CA HIS A 51 -1.36 54.68 -0.97
C HIS A 51 -1.06 56.00 -0.23
N PRO A 52 -1.72 57.14 -0.56
CA PRO A 52 -1.40 58.44 0.03
C PRO A 52 -1.58 58.47 1.56
N ALA A 53 -2.52 57.69 2.10
CA ALA A 53 -2.76 57.56 3.54
C ALA A 53 -1.55 57.00 4.32
N ILE A 54 -0.75 56.14 3.70
CA ILE A 54 0.43 55.52 4.33
C ILE A 54 1.56 56.54 4.51
N LEU A 55 1.67 57.48 3.56
CA LEU A 55 2.64 58.57 3.63
C LEU A 55 2.22 59.63 4.65
N GLN A 56 0.91 59.86 4.84
CA GLN A 56 0.39 60.77 5.87
C GLN A 56 0.60 60.20 7.28
N CYS A 57 0.35 58.91 7.50
CA CYS A 57 0.55 58.26 8.80
C CYS A 57 2.03 58.14 9.24
N ALA A 58 2.98 58.25 8.30
CA ALA A 58 4.41 58.22 8.60
C ALA A 58 4.94 59.52 9.23
N GLU A 59 4.26 60.66 9.03
CA GLU A 59 4.63 61.94 9.66
C GLU A 59 4.08 62.07 11.09
N ASP A 60 2.95 61.42 11.39
CA ASP A 60 2.27 61.48 12.70
C ASP A 60 2.62 60.32 13.66
N GLY A 61 3.60 59.48 13.31
CA GLY A 61 4.12 58.43 14.20
C GLY A 61 3.15 57.28 14.50
N ASN A 62 2.07 57.13 13.74
CA ASN A 62 1.03 56.13 13.99
C ASN A 62 0.81 55.26 12.75
N ILE A 63 1.62 54.21 12.59
CA ILE A 63 1.55 53.29 11.44
C ILE A 63 0.53 52.18 11.76
N PRO A 64 -0.58 52.02 10.99
CA PRO A 64 -1.46 50.87 11.11
C PRO A 64 -0.72 49.57 10.75
N PRO A 65 -1.01 48.43 11.41
CA PRO A 65 -0.33 47.17 11.11
C PRO A 65 -0.58 46.77 9.66
N VAL A 66 0.51 46.55 8.91
CA VAL A 66 0.49 46.10 7.51
C VAL A 66 -0.28 44.78 7.41
N PRO A 67 -1.35 44.68 6.60
CA PRO A 67 -1.96 43.40 6.26
C PRO A 67 -0.92 42.56 5.54
N ARG A 68 -0.52 41.42 6.11
CA ARG A 68 0.37 40.49 5.41
C ARG A 68 -0.41 39.92 4.22
N PRO A 69 0.13 39.96 3.00
CA PRO A 69 -0.47 39.25 1.88
C PRO A 69 -0.51 37.77 2.24
N ALA A 70 -1.69 37.17 2.09
CA ALA A 70 -1.89 35.74 2.20
C ALA A 70 -1.02 35.08 1.11
N THR A 71 0.16 34.61 1.51
CA THR A 71 0.89 33.67 0.70
C THR A 71 0.08 32.38 0.67
N ASP A 72 -0.44 32.03 -0.51
CA ASP A 72 -0.95 30.70 -0.87
C ASP A 72 0.19 29.65 -0.86
N THR A 73 0.82 29.52 0.30
CA THR A 73 1.59 28.36 0.75
C THR A 73 1.12 28.06 2.17
N ALA A 74 -0.19 27.88 2.34
CA ALA A 74 -0.68 27.14 3.48
C ALA A 74 -0.20 25.70 3.24
N GLY A 75 0.81 25.25 3.98
CA GLY A 75 1.07 23.82 4.11
C GLY A 75 -0.24 23.10 4.48
N PRO A 76 -0.39 21.80 4.15
CA PRO A 76 -1.63 21.09 4.40
C PRO A 76 -2.09 21.35 5.83
N SER A 77 -3.38 21.65 6.00
CA SER A 77 -3.96 21.84 7.34
C SER A 77 -3.56 20.65 8.23
N LYS A 78 -3.48 20.84 9.54
CA LYS A 78 -3.12 19.71 10.45
C LYS A 78 -3.96 18.45 10.18
N GLN A 79 -5.22 18.64 9.79
CA GLN A 79 -6.13 17.56 9.39
C GLN A 79 -5.78 16.96 8.01
N GLY A 80 -5.39 17.79 7.03
CA GLY A 80 -4.92 17.31 5.73
C GLY A 80 -3.63 16.49 5.84
N ARG A 81 -2.66 16.97 6.62
CA ARG A 81 -1.38 16.26 6.83
C ARG A 81 -1.58 14.92 7.53
N GLN A 82 -2.45 14.88 8.54
CA GLN A 82 -2.81 13.64 9.23
C GLN A 82 -3.37 12.60 8.24
N ARG A 83 -4.29 12.99 7.36
CA ARG A 83 -4.89 12.08 6.36
C ARG A 83 -3.87 11.55 5.36
N GLU A 84 -2.97 12.40 4.86
CA GLU A 84 -1.89 11.97 3.95
C GLU A 84 -1.01 10.89 4.59
N LEU A 85 -0.68 11.07 5.88
CA LEU A 85 0.14 10.11 6.62
C LEU A 85 -0.62 8.83 6.97
N ASP A 86 -1.91 8.93 7.30
CA ASP A 86 -2.79 7.78 7.50
C ASP A 86 -2.88 6.94 6.21
N GLU A 87 -3.03 7.58 5.05
CA GLU A 87 -3.05 6.91 3.75
C GLU A 87 -1.71 6.22 3.43
N ALA A 88 -0.59 6.89 3.68
CA ALA A 88 0.74 6.31 3.51
C ALA A 88 0.99 5.12 4.46
N LEU A 89 0.50 5.21 5.70
CA LEU A 89 0.55 4.12 6.67
C LEU A 89 -0.29 2.91 6.22
N VAL A 90 -1.52 3.14 5.75
CA VAL A 90 -2.39 2.09 5.18
C VAL A 90 -1.70 1.42 3.99
N ASP A 91 -1.11 2.21 3.11
CA ASP A 91 -0.36 1.72 1.95
C ASP A 91 0.82 0.83 2.35
N MET A 92 1.62 1.24 3.34
CA MET A 92 2.73 0.45 3.87
C MET A 92 2.23 -0.85 4.49
N VAL A 93 1.20 -0.79 5.34
CA VAL A 93 0.63 -1.96 6.01
C VAL A 93 0.14 -3.00 4.99
N VAL A 94 -0.52 -2.55 3.93
CA VAL A 94 -1.05 -3.45 2.88
C VAL A 94 0.07 -3.99 1.99
N LYS A 95 0.99 -3.15 1.52
CA LYS A 95 2.06 -3.56 0.58
C LYS A 95 3.08 -4.48 1.25
N ASP A 96 3.40 -4.21 2.51
CA ASP A 96 4.44 -4.91 3.24
C ASP A 96 3.88 -5.99 4.18
N LEU A 97 2.57 -6.27 4.09
CA LEU A 97 1.85 -7.28 4.87
C LEU A 97 2.09 -7.15 6.39
N GLN A 98 2.14 -5.91 6.89
CA GLN A 98 2.41 -5.65 8.30
C GLN A 98 1.21 -6.01 9.18
N PRO A 99 1.44 -6.50 10.40
CA PRO A 99 0.36 -6.70 11.35
C PRO A 99 -0.22 -5.33 11.77
N PHE A 100 -1.53 -5.28 12.03
CA PHE A 100 -2.16 -4.03 12.51
C PHE A 100 -1.62 -3.55 13.86
N THR A 101 -0.90 -4.41 14.60
CA THR A 101 -0.24 -4.06 15.86
C THR A 101 1.00 -3.19 15.67
N ILE A 102 1.51 -3.00 14.44
CA ILE A 102 2.71 -2.21 14.19
C ILE A 102 2.63 -0.79 14.77
N VAL A 103 1.43 -0.20 14.80
CA VAL A 103 1.18 1.14 15.37
C VAL A 103 1.27 1.19 16.90
N GLU A 104 1.41 0.03 17.55
CA GLU A 104 1.58 -0.14 18.99
C GLU A 104 3.03 -0.58 19.32
N ASP A 105 3.88 -0.83 18.31
CA ASP A 105 5.27 -1.24 18.52
C ASP A 105 6.13 -0.05 18.95
N GLU A 106 6.78 -0.15 20.12
CA GLU A 106 7.54 0.96 20.74
C GLU A 106 8.59 1.58 19.81
N GLY A 107 9.34 0.74 19.09
CA GLY A 107 10.36 1.19 18.15
C GLY A 107 9.78 1.93 16.95
N PHE A 108 8.64 1.47 16.42
CA PHE A 108 7.96 2.12 15.30
C PHE A 108 7.36 3.45 15.72
N MET A 109 6.70 3.50 16.88
CA MET A 109 6.17 4.75 17.43
C MET A 109 7.27 5.79 17.66
N ALA A 110 8.41 5.38 18.23
CA ALA A 110 9.55 6.26 18.45
C ALA A 110 10.15 6.78 17.12
N PHE A 111 10.27 5.90 16.13
CA PHE A 111 10.75 6.26 14.79
C PHE A 111 9.83 7.27 14.11
N VAL A 112 8.52 7.00 14.07
CA VAL A 112 7.52 7.88 13.46
C VAL A 112 7.48 9.25 14.16
N ASN A 113 7.49 9.26 15.49
CA ASN A 113 7.53 10.50 16.26
C ASN A 113 8.81 11.31 16.01
N LYS A 114 9.93 10.66 15.69
CA LYS A 114 11.18 11.36 15.32
C LYS A 114 11.13 11.96 13.92
N LEU A 115 10.40 11.33 13.00
CA LEU A 115 10.19 11.82 11.65
C LEU A 115 9.20 12.98 11.61
N ASP A 116 8.04 12.82 12.26
CA ASP A 116 6.98 13.84 12.34
C ASP A 116 6.28 13.77 13.70
N PRO A 117 6.69 14.63 14.67
CA PRO A 117 6.07 14.67 15.99
C PRO A 117 4.61 15.13 15.99
N SER A 118 4.12 15.69 14.88
CA SER A 118 2.74 16.18 14.77
C SER A 118 1.75 15.11 14.33
N TYR A 119 2.26 13.98 13.82
CA TYR A 119 1.44 12.86 13.39
C TYR A 119 1.06 11.98 14.57
N VAL A 120 -0.25 11.86 14.81
CA VAL A 120 -0.76 10.95 15.84
C VAL A 120 -1.07 9.62 15.17
N LEU A 121 -0.31 8.59 15.51
CA LEU A 121 -0.57 7.25 14.97
C LEU A 121 -2.00 6.80 15.33
N PRO A 122 -2.73 6.20 14.37
CA PRO A 122 -4.04 5.65 14.63
C PRO A 122 -3.95 4.47 15.59
N SER A 123 -4.99 4.24 16.38
CA SER A 123 -5.10 2.98 17.13
C SER A 123 -5.18 1.79 16.16
N ARG A 124 -4.77 0.59 16.62
CA ARG A 124 -4.93 -0.66 15.85
C ARG A 124 -6.35 -0.87 15.32
N LYS A 125 -7.38 -0.50 16.10
CA LYS A 125 -8.78 -0.57 15.68
C LYS A 125 -9.07 0.39 14.53
N ALA A 126 -8.61 1.64 14.64
CA ALA A 126 -8.77 2.63 13.59
C ALA A 126 -8.03 2.22 12.30
N LEU A 127 -6.79 1.74 12.41
CA LEU A 127 -6.03 1.22 11.27
C LEU A 127 -6.77 0.08 10.56
N LYS A 128 -7.31 -0.88 11.32
CA LYS A 128 -8.12 -1.95 10.76
C LYS A 128 -9.34 -1.42 9.99
N THR A 129 -10.04 -0.43 10.53
CA THR A 129 -11.18 0.21 9.86
C THR A 129 -10.74 0.86 8.54
N MET A 130 -9.65 1.63 8.55
CA MET A 130 -9.13 2.30 7.35
C MET A 130 -8.72 1.31 6.25
N VAL A 131 -8.05 0.21 6.63
CA VAL A 131 -7.69 -0.87 5.69
C VAL A 131 -8.95 -1.57 5.14
N THR A 132 -9.97 -1.77 5.98
CA THR A 132 -11.25 -2.36 5.55
C THR A 132 -12.00 -1.47 4.56
N GLU A 133 -12.02 -0.16 4.80
CA GLU A 133 -12.61 0.82 3.88
C GLU A 133 -11.87 0.83 2.54
N ARG A 134 -10.53 0.85 2.56
CA ARG A 134 -9.70 0.75 1.34
C ARG A 134 -9.98 -0.55 0.57
N TYR A 135 -10.17 -1.66 1.27
CA TYR A 135 -10.56 -2.93 0.66
C TYR A 135 -11.93 -2.83 -0.01
N ASN A 136 -12.95 -2.26 0.64
CA ASN A 136 -14.29 -2.14 0.08
C ASN A 136 -14.29 -1.29 -1.20
N ILE A 137 -13.62 -0.15 -1.19
CA ILE A 137 -13.47 0.72 -2.37
C ILE A 137 -12.78 -0.04 -3.52
N SER A 138 -11.71 -0.76 -3.21
CA SER A 138 -10.96 -1.54 -4.22
C SER A 138 -11.80 -2.71 -4.77
N LYS A 139 -12.58 -3.36 -3.91
CA LYS A 139 -13.49 -4.44 -4.27
C LYS A 139 -14.58 -3.94 -5.21
N GLU A 140 -15.25 -2.83 -4.87
CA GLU A 140 -16.30 -2.24 -5.71
C GLU A 140 -15.77 -1.90 -7.10
N LYS A 141 -14.63 -1.20 -7.17
CA LYS A 141 -13.96 -0.90 -8.45
C LYS A 141 -13.64 -2.17 -9.24
N THR A 142 -13.13 -3.21 -8.59
CA THR A 142 -12.80 -4.47 -9.26
C THR A 142 -14.05 -5.21 -9.73
N MET A 143 -15.16 -5.13 -9.00
CA MET A 143 -16.45 -5.66 -9.43
C MET A 143 -16.99 -4.90 -10.66
N GLU A 144 -16.78 -3.58 -10.75
CA GLU A 144 -17.09 -2.80 -11.95
C GLU A 144 -16.24 -3.23 -13.16
N ASP A 145 -14.96 -3.52 -12.95
CA ASP A 145 -14.09 -4.01 -14.02
C ASP A 145 -14.49 -5.43 -14.47
N LEU A 146 -14.84 -6.32 -13.54
CA LEU A 146 -15.36 -7.66 -13.86
C LEU A 146 -16.70 -7.64 -14.61
N LYS A 147 -17.52 -6.59 -14.45
CA LYS A 147 -18.73 -6.43 -15.27
C LYS A 147 -18.41 -6.28 -16.75
N LYS A 148 -17.26 -5.68 -17.10
CA LYS A 148 -16.80 -5.45 -18.48
C LYS A 148 -16.21 -6.71 -19.13
N ALA A 149 -15.77 -7.69 -18.33
CA ALA A 149 -15.26 -8.95 -18.85
C ALA A 149 -16.41 -9.84 -19.36
N ASP A 150 -16.32 -10.37 -20.57
CA ASP A 150 -17.32 -11.32 -21.10
C ASP A 150 -17.20 -12.68 -20.40
N PHE A 151 -15.96 -13.12 -20.19
CA PHE A 151 -15.64 -14.43 -19.66
C PHE A 151 -14.50 -14.35 -18.65
N VAL A 152 -14.53 -15.27 -17.68
CA VAL A 152 -13.49 -15.40 -16.66
C VAL A 152 -13.12 -16.86 -16.45
N SER A 153 -11.92 -17.11 -15.94
CA SER A 153 -11.51 -18.41 -15.42
C SER A 153 -11.16 -18.30 -13.94
N LEU A 154 -11.33 -19.40 -13.20
CA LEU A 154 -11.01 -19.45 -11.78
C LEU A 154 -9.82 -20.37 -11.54
N THR A 155 -8.98 -20.04 -10.57
CA THR A 155 -8.11 -21.00 -9.89
C THR A 155 -8.61 -21.16 -8.45
N ALA A 156 -8.61 -22.38 -7.93
CA ALA A 156 -8.96 -22.64 -6.54
C ALA A 156 -7.97 -23.61 -5.90
N ASP A 157 -7.54 -23.26 -4.70
CA ASP A 157 -6.60 -24.06 -3.90
C ASP A 157 -7.10 -24.18 -2.45
N MET A 158 -6.80 -25.32 -1.84
CA MET A 158 -7.15 -25.62 -0.46
C MET A 158 -5.89 -26.04 0.29
N TRP A 159 -5.58 -25.34 1.37
CA TRP A 159 -4.45 -25.68 2.23
C TRP A 159 -4.84 -25.70 3.70
N SER A 160 -4.07 -26.44 4.49
CA SER A 160 -4.14 -26.39 5.95
C SER A 160 -3.08 -25.42 6.46
N SER A 161 -3.48 -24.52 7.35
CA SER A 161 -2.56 -23.65 8.08
C SER A 161 -1.71 -24.44 9.07
N ILE A 162 -0.71 -23.78 9.66
CA ILE A 162 0.10 -24.33 10.75
C ILE A 162 -0.74 -24.74 11.97
N ASN A 163 -1.91 -24.15 12.16
CA ASN A 163 -2.85 -24.45 13.23
C ASN A 163 -3.88 -25.52 12.82
N MET A 164 -3.64 -26.22 11.70
CA MET A 164 -4.52 -27.24 11.13
C MET A 164 -5.89 -26.74 10.64
N ASP A 165 -6.09 -25.43 10.57
CA ASP A 165 -7.29 -24.84 9.97
C ASP A 165 -7.22 -24.90 8.44
N GLY A 166 -8.27 -25.40 7.79
CA GLY A 166 -8.42 -25.39 6.34
C GLY A 166 -8.78 -24.01 5.80
N TYR A 167 -8.21 -23.64 4.64
CA TYR A 167 -8.49 -22.41 3.92
C TYR A 167 -8.68 -22.67 2.44
N LEU A 168 -9.79 -22.16 1.88
CA LEU A 168 -10.06 -22.15 0.45
C LEU A 168 -9.71 -20.77 -0.10
N GLY A 169 -8.74 -20.72 -1.00
CA GLY A 169 -8.46 -19.56 -1.84
C GLY A 169 -9.11 -19.71 -3.20
N VAL A 170 -9.80 -18.68 -3.68
CA VAL A 170 -10.31 -18.62 -5.06
C VAL A 170 -9.83 -17.34 -5.71
N THR A 171 -9.22 -17.49 -6.89
CA THR A 171 -8.71 -16.38 -7.69
C THR A 171 -9.38 -16.39 -9.05
N CYS A 172 -9.77 -15.21 -9.53
CA CYS A 172 -10.36 -15.00 -10.83
C CYS A 172 -9.33 -14.38 -11.78
N HIS A 173 -9.34 -14.86 -13.02
CA HIS A 173 -8.48 -14.39 -14.10
C HIS A 173 -9.37 -13.99 -15.28
N TYR A 174 -9.09 -12.82 -15.85
CA TYR A 174 -9.87 -12.29 -16.96
C TYR A 174 -8.99 -11.44 -17.88
N ILE A 175 -9.45 -11.21 -19.10
CA ILE A 175 -8.78 -10.34 -20.06
C ILE A 175 -9.45 -8.97 -20.00
N THR A 176 -8.65 -7.94 -19.78
CA THR A 176 -9.08 -6.53 -19.80
C THR A 176 -9.40 -6.07 -21.24
N PRO A 177 -10.14 -4.97 -21.43
CA PRO A 177 -10.38 -4.39 -22.76
C PRO A 177 -9.09 -4.10 -23.53
N GLU A 178 -7.99 -3.84 -22.84
CA GLU A 178 -6.65 -3.61 -23.42
C GLU A 178 -5.90 -4.92 -23.76
N ALA A 179 -6.60 -6.06 -23.79
CA ALA A 179 -6.06 -7.39 -24.05
C ALA A 179 -4.95 -7.84 -23.07
N LYS A 180 -4.99 -7.35 -21.82
CA LYS A 180 -4.05 -7.75 -20.76
C LYS A 180 -4.71 -8.70 -19.77
N LEU A 181 -3.97 -9.72 -19.34
CA LEU A 181 -4.37 -10.60 -18.26
C LEU A 181 -4.44 -9.82 -16.94
N ALA A 182 -5.62 -9.80 -16.34
CA ALA A 182 -5.85 -9.32 -14.98
C ALA A 182 -6.17 -10.50 -14.06
N THR A 183 -5.80 -10.36 -12.79
CA THR A 183 -5.97 -11.39 -11.76
C THR A 183 -6.46 -10.73 -10.48
N VAL A 184 -7.51 -11.30 -9.87
CA VAL A 184 -8.08 -10.83 -8.62
C VAL A 184 -8.38 -12.01 -7.70
N VAL A 185 -7.92 -11.93 -6.45
CA VAL A 185 -8.32 -12.90 -5.42
C VAL A 185 -9.74 -12.59 -5.00
N LEU A 186 -10.68 -13.50 -5.26
CA LEU A 186 -12.08 -13.34 -4.88
C LEU A 186 -12.27 -13.50 -3.37
N GLY A 187 -11.47 -14.36 -2.76
CA GLY A 187 -11.46 -14.52 -1.32
C GLY A 187 -10.56 -15.66 -0.86
N VAL A 188 -10.13 -15.53 0.38
CA VAL A 188 -9.55 -16.61 1.17
C VAL A 188 -10.50 -16.84 2.35
N ARG A 189 -11.18 -17.98 2.35
CA ARG A 189 -12.18 -18.31 3.37
C ARG A 189 -11.67 -19.45 4.23
N ARG A 190 -11.73 -19.27 5.55
CA ARG A 190 -11.53 -20.40 6.47
C ARG A 190 -12.65 -21.41 6.26
N PHE A 191 -12.27 -22.66 6.08
CA PHE A 191 -13.16 -23.74 5.72
C PHE A 191 -13.37 -24.64 6.94
N TYR A 192 -14.48 -24.43 7.64
CA TYR A 192 -14.78 -25.12 8.91
C TYR A 192 -15.42 -26.50 8.71
N GLN A 193 -15.94 -26.77 7.51
CA GLN A 193 -16.70 -27.96 7.20
C GLN A 193 -15.77 -29.12 6.79
N THR A 194 -16.30 -30.34 6.79
CA THR A 194 -15.64 -31.46 6.14
C THR A 194 -15.39 -31.12 4.67
N HIS A 195 -14.19 -31.44 4.16
CA HIS A 195 -13.74 -31.10 2.81
C HIS A 195 -14.44 -31.92 1.71
N THR A 196 -15.77 -32.05 1.77
CA THR A 196 -16.57 -32.72 0.75
C THR A 196 -16.65 -31.86 -0.50
N ALA A 197 -16.86 -32.50 -1.65
CA ALA A 197 -17.05 -31.80 -2.92
C ALA A 197 -18.23 -30.82 -2.88
N GLN A 198 -19.30 -31.17 -2.16
CA GLN A 198 -20.51 -30.35 -2.01
C GLN A 198 -20.23 -29.04 -1.27
N HIS A 199 -19.58 -29.10 -0.12
CA HIS A 199 -19.24 -27.90 0.65
C HIS A 199 -18.26 -26.99 -0.11
N LEU A 200 -17.29 -27.59 -0.82
CA LEU A 200 -16.36 -26.85 -1.67
C LEU A 200 -17.10 -26.12 -2.80
N MET A 201 -18.05 -26.82 -3.43
CA MET A 201 -18.90 -26.25 -4.47
C MET A 201 -19.70 -25.06 -3.94
N GLU A 202 -20.36 -25.20 -2.79
CA GLU A 202 -21.15 -24.13 -2.18
C GLU A 202 -20.30 -22.90 -1.86
N ALA A 203 -19.12 -23.08 -1.26
CA ALA A 203 -18.20 -21.98 -0.97
C ALA A 203 -17.75 -21.24 -2.24
N LYS A 204 -17.48 -21.97 -3.33
CA LYS A 204 -17.11 -21.40 -4.63
C LYS A 204 -18.29 -20.66 -5.26
N ALA A 205 -19.49 -21.24 -5.22
CA ALA A 205 -20.72 -20.64 -5.74
C ALA A 205 -21.05 -19.32 -5.01
N LEU A 206 -20.89 -19.29 -3.68
CA LEU A 206 -21.08 -18.08 -2.89
C LEU A 206 -20.12 -16.96 -3.32
N LEU A 207 -18.84 -17.27 -3.53
CA LEU A 207 -17.87 -16.30 -4.05
C LEU A 207 -18.23 -15.84 -5.47
N MET A 208 -18.64 -16.75 -6.35
CA MET A 208 -19.09 -16.39 -7.70
C MET A 208 -20.29 -15.43 -7.68
N ALA A 209 -21.24 -15.66 -6.77
CA ALA A 209 -22.41 -14.80 -6.59
C ALA A 209 -22.05 -13.45 -5.97
N GLU A 210 -21.22 -13.43 -4.92
CA GLU A 210 -20.73 -12.22 -4.23
C GLU A 210 -20.05 -11.25 -5.21
N TRP A 211 -19.33 -11.79 -6.20
CA TRP A 211 -18.60 -11.03 -7.21
C TRP A 211 -19.39 -10.81 -8.52
N GLY A 212 -20.62 -11.34 -8.63
CA GLY A 212 -21.47 -11.17 -9.80
C GLY A 212 -20.94 -11.83 -11.08
N ILE A 213 -20.19 -12.93 -10.96
CA ILE A 213 -19.53 -13.61 -12.08
C ILE A 213 -20.11 -15.00 -12.39
N THR A 214 -21.18 -15.43 -11.71
CA THR A 214 -21.74 -16.79 -11.81
C THR A 214 -21.92 -17.29 -13.25
N THR A 215 -22.42 -16.43 -14.15
CA THR A 215 -22.69 -16.78 -15.55
C THR A 215 -21.50 -16.60 -16.49
N LYS A 216 -20.38 -16.06 -15.99
CA LYS A 216 -19.20 -15.70 -16.80
C LYS A 216 -18.06 -16.71 -16.70
N VAL A 217 -18.10 -17.60 -15.70
CA VAL A 217 -17.02 -18.57 -15.45
C VAL A 217 -17.03 -19.67 -16.51
N GLN A 218 -15.93 -19.78 -17.27
CA GLN A 218 -15.78 -20.78 -18.33
C GLN A 218 -15.09 -22.06 -17.84
N CYS A 219 -14.11 -21.91 -16.96
CA CYS A 219 -13.37 -23.04 -16.42
C CYS A 219 -12.83 -22.75 -15.02
N MET A 220 -12.48 -23.84 -14.33
CA MET A 220 -11.82 -23.79 -13.03
C MET A 220 -10.58 -24.68 -13.03
N VAL A 221 -9.47 -24.12 -12.60
CA VAL A 221 -8.20 -24.80 -12.40
C VAL A 221 -8.04 -25.15 -10.92
N THR A 222 -7.80 -26.41 -10.61
CA THR A 222 -7.49 -26.86 -9.24
C THR A 222 -6.38 -27.88 -9.23
N ASP A 223 -5.90 -28.27 -8.06
CA ASP A 223 -5.15 -29.52 -7.93
C ASP A 223 -6.03 -30.74 -8.29
N ASP A 224 -5.40 -31.89 -8.48
CA ASP A 224 -6.09 -33.13 -8.86
C ASP A 224 -6.69 -33.87 -7.64
N ALA A 225 -6.98 -33.15 -6.56
CA ALA A 225 -7.68 -33.72 -5.42
C ALA A 225 -9.13 -34.05 -5.81
N SER A 226 -9.59 -35.27 -5.53
CA SER A 226 -10.89 -35.78 -5.98
C SER A 226 -12.06 -34.85 -5.65
N ASN A 227 -12.07 -34.27 -4.45
CA ASN A 227 -13.15 -33.36 -4.04
C ASN A 227 -13.07 -31.99 -4.73
N MET A 228 -11.88 -31.54 -5.13
CA MET A 228 -11.71 -30.30 -5.88
C MET A 228 -12.23 -30.47 -7.32
N ILE A 229 -11.89 -31.60 -7.96
CA ILE A 229 -12.42 -31.97 -9.29
C ILE A 229 -13.95 -32.06 -9.25
N LEU A 230 -14.49 -32.87 -8.32
CA LEU A 230 -15.93 -33.07 -8.18
C LEU A 230 -16.66 -31.75 -7.90
N SER A 231 -16.10 -30.86 -7.08
CA SER A 231 -16.73 -29.56 -6.82
C SER A 231 -16.83 -28.66 -8.06
N ALA A 232 -15.86 -28.72 -8.99
CA ALA A 232 -15.95 -28.00 -10.26
C ALA A 232 -16.99 -28.63 -11.20
N GLN A 233 -17.09 -29.95 -11.22
CA GLN A 233 -18.12 -30.68 -11.97
C GLN A 233 -19.53 -30.39 -11.46
N LEU A 234 -19.73 -30.31 -10.14
CA LEU A 234 -21.01 -29.94 -9.53
C LEU A 234 -21.44 -28.50 -9.88
N LEU A 235 -20.49 -27.60 -10.16
CA LEU A 235 -20.78 -26.26 -10.70
C LEU A 235 -21.06 -26.27 -12.22
N ASN A 236 -21.00 -27.43 -12.87
CA ASN A 236 -21.03 -27.58 -14.33
C ASN A 236 -19.92 -26.78 -15.04
N LEU A 237 -18.75 -26.63 -14.39
CA LEU A 237 -17.60 -25.95 -14.96
C LEU A 237 -16.64 -26.94 -15.59
N ARG A 238 -16.01 -26.55 -16.69
CA ARG A 238 -14.86 -27.29 -17.23
C ARG A 238 -13.72 -27.24 -16.20
N HIS A 239 -13.32 -28.39 -15.69
CA HIS A 239 -12.13 -28.52 -14.86
C HIS A 239 -10.87 -28.60 -15.73
N VAL A 240 -9.82 -27.90 -15.30
CA VAL A 240 -8.48 -27.98 -15.89
C VAL A 240 -7.51 -28.33 -14.75
N PRO A 241 -6.66 -29.35 -14.90
CA PRO A 241 -5.79 -29.75 -13.81
C PRO A 241 -4.60 -28.79 -13.68
N CYS A 242 -4.16 -28.55 -12.44
CA CYS A 242 -3.02 -27.69 -12.17
C CYS A 242 -1.74 -28.28 -12.78
N PHE A 243 -1.14 -27.55 -13.72
CA PHE A 243 0.10 -27.99 -14.37
C PHE A 243 1.26 -28.17 -13.39
N ALA A 244 1.43 -27.24 -12.45
CA ALA A 244 2.51 -27.32 -11.46
C ALA A 244 2.35 -28.53 -10.52
N HIS A 245 1.12 -28.83 -10.11
CA HIS A 245 0.84 -30.03 -9.32
C HIS A 245 1.17 -31.29 -10.10
N ASN A 246 0.73 -31.37 -11.37
CA ASN A 246 1.03 -32.52 -12.23
C ASN A 246 2.52 -32.71 -12.48
N LEU A 247 3.25 -31.62 -12.74
CA LEU A 247 4.70 -31.68 -12.90
C LEU A 247 5.37 -32.22 -11.62
N ASN A 248 4.94 -31.75 -10.46
CA ASN A 248 5.43 -32.26 -9.17
C ASN A 248 5.13 -33.76 -8.98
N LEU A 249 3.94 -34.22 -9.38
CA LEU A 249 3.61 -35.65 -9.33
C LEU A 249 4.49 -36.48 -10.28
N ILE A 250 4.76 -35.99 -11.49
CA ILE A 250 5.66 -36.65 -12.45
C ILE A 250 7.06 -36.77 -11.86
N VAL A 251 7.61 -35.67 -11.33
CA VAL A 251 8.93 -35.66 -10.71
C VAL A 251 8.98 -36.64 -9.53
N LYS A 252 8.00 -36.60 -8.61
CA LYS A 252 7.93 -37.52 -7.47
C LYS A 252 7.90 -38.98 -7.92
N LYS A 253 7.06 -39.32 -8.89
CA LYS A 253 6.98 -40.68 -9.44
C LYS A 253 8.30 -41.12 -10.07
N ALA A 254 8.97 -40.25 -10.83
CA ALA A 254 10.27 -40.56 -11.42
C ALA A 254 11.35 -40.81 -10.34
N LEU A 255 11.35 -40.01 -9.26
CA LEU A 255 12.26 -40.21 -8.13
C LEU A 255 11.96 -41.50 -7.36
N ASP A 256 10.69 -41.84 -7.15
CA ASP A 256 10.25 -43.09 -6.49
C ASP A 256 10.64 -44.33 -7.32
N GLN A 257 10.56 -44.23 -8.65
CA GLN A 257 10.91 -45.30 -9.59
C GLN A 257 12.41 -45.45 -9.85
N THR A 258 13.25 -44.60 -9.26
CA THR A 258 14.72 -44.68 -9.38
C THR A 258 15.33 -45.24 -8.09
N PRO A 259 15.70 -46.53 -8.02
CA PRO A 259 16.07 -47.20 -6.76
C PRO A 259 17.18 -46.49 -5.98
N LEU A 260 18.26 -46.09 -6.67
CA LEU A 260 19.39 -45.37 -6.06
C LEU A 260 18.95 -44.06 -5.39
N ILE A 261 18.08 -43.29 -6.04
CA ILE A 261 17.58 -42.03 -5.49
C ILE A 261 16.65 -42.30 -4.31
N ASN A 262 15.79 -43.31 -4.40
CA ASN A 262 14.90 -43.69 -3.30
C ASN A 262 15.70 -44.08 -2.04
N GLU A 263 16.79 -44.82 -2.16
CA GLU A 263 17.69 -45.13 -1.04
C GLU A 263 18.30 -43.89 -0.39
N ILE A 264 18.76 -42.93 -1.21
CA ILE A 264 19.30 -41.65 -0.72
C ILE A 264 18.21 -40.86 0.01
N ARG A 265 17.00 -40.79 -0.55
CA ARG A 265 15.85 -40.10 0.07
C ARG A 265 15.48 -40.72 1.41
N GLN A 266 15.47 -42.05 1.53
CA GLN A 266 15.21 -42.73 2.80
C GLN A 266 16.27 -42.42 3.86
N LYS A 267 17.56 -42.41 3.49
CA LYS A 267 18.66 -42.01 4.40
C LYS A 267 18.50 -40.57 4.85
N ALA A 268 18.22 -39.64 3.93
CA ALA A 268 17.96 -38.24 4.24
C ALA A 268 16.76 -38.06 5.18
N ARG A 269 15.64 -38.76 4.93
CA ARG A 269 14.45 -38.74 5.81
C ARG A 269 14.75 -39.25 7.21
N LYS A 270 15.59 -40.28 7.38
CA LYS A 270 16.04 -40.75 8.70
C LYS A 270 16.81 -39.65 9.45
N ILE A 271 17.72 -38.96 8.77
CA ILE A 271 18.48 -37.84 9.35
C ILE A 271 17.53 -36.72 9.76
N VAL A 272 16.64 -36.27 8.87
CA VAL A 272 15.64 -35.24 9.17
C VAL A 272 14.75 -35.67 10.33
N GLY A 273 14.34 -36.94 10.37
CA GLY A 273 13.54 -37.51 11.46
C GLY A 273 14.22 -37.41 12.82
N LEU A 274 15.53 -37.67 12.90
CA LEU A 274 16.32 -37.53 14.14
C LEU A 274 16.34 -36.08 14.64
N PHE A 275 16.48 -35.10 13.73
CA PHE A 275 16.45 -33.68 14.10
C PHE A 275 15.05 -33.20 14.51
N ARG A 276 13.99 -33.78 13.94
CA ARG A 276 12.60 -33.47 14.33
C ARG A 276 12.21 -34.07 15.69
N SER A 277 12.78 -35.22 16.07
CA SER A 277 12.42 -35.93 17.30
C SER A 277 13.30 -35.59 18.51
N SER A 278 14.49 -35.01 18.31
CA SER A 278 15.43 -34.68 19.40
C SER A 278 15.40 -33.19 19.77
N CYS A 279 14.83 -32.87 20.93
CA CYS A 279 14.89 -31.52 21.51
C CYS A 279 16.33 -31.02 21.78
N LYS A 280 17.31 -31.93 21.89
CA LYS A 280 18.74 -31.58 22.08
C LYS A 280 19.47 -31.23 20.77
N ALA A 281 18.96 -31.69 19.62
CA ALA A 281 19.53 -31.41 18.30
C ALA A 281 18.88 -30.20 17.60
N GLY A 282 17.71 -29.76 18.08
CA GLY A 282 16.95 -28.60 17.59
C GLY A 282 17.41 -27.24 18.11
N GLY A 283 18.59 -27.13 18.74
CA GLY A 283 19.09 -25.89 19.36
C GLY A 283 19.42 -24.74 18.40
N GLY A 284 19.16 -24.89 17.09
CA GLY A 284 19.34 -23.82 16.12
C GLY A 284 18.10 -23.64 15.26
N HIS A 285 17.32 -22.58 15.52
CA HIS A 285 16.15 -22.20 14.71
C HIS A 285 16.43 -22.14 13.19
N LYS A 286 17.67 -21.85 12.78
CA LYS A 286 18.10 -21.89 11.37
C LYS A 286 18.14 -23.29 10.77
N MET A 287 18.52 -24.32 11.54
CA MET A 287 18.59 -25.70 11.05
C MET A 287 17.18 -26.27 10.81
N GLU A 288 16.23 -25.94 11.70
CA GLU A 288 14.86 -26.41 11.59
C GLU A 288 14.11 -25.84 10.37
N GLN A 289 14.33 -24.57 10.03
CA GLN A 289 13.80 -23.95 8.80
C GLN A 289 14.40 -24.56 7.52
N HIS A 290 15.69 -24.89 7.52
CA HIS A 290 16.34 -25.57 6.39
C HIS A 290 15.89 -27.02 6.23
N LEU A 291 15.74 -27.77 7.33
CA LEU A 291 15.26 -29.16 7.30
C LEU A 291 13.80 -29.29 6.82
N ARG A 292 12.96 -28.27 7.08
CA ARG A 292 11.58 -28.22 6.53
C ARG A 292 11.56 -28.08 5.01
N HIS A 293 12.46 -27.29 4.43
CA HIS A 293 12.60 -27.17 2.97
C HIS A 293 13.17 -28.43 2.32
N VAL A 294 14.17 -29.06 2.96
CA VAL A 294 14.74 -30.32 2.45
C VAL A 294 13.70 -31.46 2.47
N ALA A 295 12.84 -31.52 3.49
CA ALA A 295 11.76 -32.52 3.54
C ALA A 295 10.66 -32.29 2.48
N ALA A 296 10.46 -31.07 2.01
CA ALA A 296 9.51 -30.78 0.92
C ALA A 296 10.02 -31.23 -0.45
N LEU A 297 11.35 -31.34 -0.61
CA LEU A 297 12.04 -31.76 -1.84
C LEU A 297 12.37 -33.26 -1.87
N VAL A 298 12.20 -33.97 -0.74
CA VAL A 298 12.57 -35.39 -0.53
C VAL A 298 11.37 -36.22 -0.13
#